data_AF-A0AAV8YNC5-F1
#
_entry.id   AF-A0AAV8YNC5-F1
#
_cell.length_a   1.000
_cell.length_b   1.000
_cell.length_c   1.000
_cell.angle_alpha   90.00
_cell.angle_beta   90.00
_cell.angle_gamma   90.00
#
_symmetry.space_group_name_H-M   'P 1'
#
loop_
_entity.id
_entity.type
_entity.pdbx_description
1 polymer ?
#
loop_
_entity_poly.entity_id
_entity_poly.type
_entity_poly.pdbx_seq_one_letter_code
_entity_poly.pdbx_strand_id
1 'polypeptide(L)'
;MMIRDKRRTLALHSEAFVHQYLMFSIKILAERKSVTEEWVKAAKSTKQHVMVQVGGCPLPDVLELAKHAEQVGVDSILCLPELYFKPSTPHELINYLKIVGEAAPKTPLLYYHIPAWTGVNINMANFLNESVGKIPTFHGIKYTSNDLDGGAAALRANDGKYALLAAAFTLGFDSAIATTLNILPQYSVQILNAINDSNVEEARAIQNKLTAASSVITKNGAWVPTMKVAMNLITPINVGLARPPLQNLTTELSNEMQNSLKAEAVL
;
A
#
# COMPACT_ATOMS: atom_id res chain seq x y z
N MET A 1 0.65 2.28 5.83
CA MET A 1 1.90 2.99 6.20
C MET A 1 3.08 2.05 6.08
N MET A 2 4.33 2.52 6.04
CA MET A 2 5.52 1.67 5.82
C MET A 2 6.51 1.74 6.98
N ILE A 3 6.87 0.59 7.55
CA ILE A 3 7.94 0.41 8.54
C ILE A 3 9.15 -0.13 7.79
N ARG A 4 10.25 0.62 7.73
CA ARG A 4 11.50 0.17 7.09
C ARG A 4 12.40 -0.55 8.11
N ASP A 5 13.13 -1.57 7.66
CA ASP A 5 14.28 -2.06 8.43
C ASP A 5 15.42 -1.03 8.32
N LYS A 6 15.66 -0.25 9.38
CA LYS A 6 16.67 0.82 9.40
C LYS A 6 18.10 0.30 9.20
N ARG A 7 18.34 -1.01 9.32
CA ARG A 7 19.64 -1.64 9.05
C ARG A 7 19.90 -1.87 7.57
N ARG A 8 18.90 -1.67 6.70
CA ARG A 8 18.98 -1.88 5.25
C ARG A 8 18.57 -0.60 4.53
N THR A 9 19.51 0.01 3.81
CA THR A 9 19.26 1.19 2.97
C THR A 9 18.44 0.80 1.75
N LEU A 10 17.12 1.04 1.82
CA LEU A 10 16.29 1.20 0.63
C LEU A 10 16.03 2.70 0.46
N ALA A 11 16.57 3.30 -0.60
CA ALA A 11 16.33 4.70 -0.94
C ALA A 11 14.91 4.86 -1.53
N LEU A 12 13.90 4.68 -0.68
CA LEU A 12 12.56 5.20 -0.94
C LEU A 12 12.64 6.72 -0.69
N HIS A 13 13.08 7.46 -1.70
CA HIS A 13 13.11 8.92 -1.67
C HIS A 13 11.72 9.46 -1.32
N SER A 14 11.67 10.64 -0.70
CA SER A 14 10.44 11.35 -0.29
C SER A 14 9.44 11.61 -1.42
N GLU A 15 9.83 11.36 -2.68
CA GLU A 15 9.00 11.44 -3.89
C GLU A 15 8.44 10.08 -4.34
N ALA A 16 8.70 8.99 -3.59
CA ALA A 16 8.27 7.64 -3.93
C ALA A 16 6.76 7.45 -3.73
N PHE A 17 5.98 7.92 -4.70
CA PHE A 17 4.59 7.50 -4.88
C PHE A 17 4.57 6.05 -5.38
N VAL A 18 4.55 5.13 -4.42
CA VAL A 18 4.38 3.70 -4.69
C VAL A 18 2.98 3.47 -5.26
N HIS A 19 2.89 3.28 -6.58
CA HIS A 19 1.63 2.98 -7.25
C HIS A 19 1.17 1.56 -6.89
N GLN A 20 0.18 1.47 -6.01
CA GLN A 20 -0.51 0.22 -5.73
C GLN A 20 -1.63 0.01 -6.74
N TYR A 21 -1.47 -0.98 -7.62
CA TYR A 21 -2.53 -1.41 -8.53
C TYR A 21 -3.60 -2.24 -7.80
N LEU A 22 -4.68 -1.62 -7.35
CA LEU A 22 -5.78 -2.30 -6.64
C LEU A 22 -6.64 -3.17 -7.57
N MET A 23 -6.15 -4.31 -8.09
CA MET A 23 -6.98 -5.42 -8.62
C MET A 23 -6.19 -6.74 -8.67
N PHE A 24 -5.61 -7.19 -7.55
CA PHE A 24 -4.72 -8.37 -7.56
C PHE A 24 -5.46 -9.72 -7.64
N SER A 25 -6.50 -9.90 -6.84
CA SER A 25 -7.20 -11.21 -6.68
C SER A 25 -8.08 -11.59 -7.88
N ILE A 26 -8.40 -10.65 -8.77
CA ILE A 26 -9.28 -10.88 -9.92
C ILE A 26 -8.53 -10.92 -11.26
N LYS A 27 -7.20 -10.83 -11.24
CA LYS A 27 -6.33 -10.89 -12.43
C LYS A 27 -5.62 -12.23 -12.48
N ILE A 28 -5.51 -12.78 -13.69
CA ILE A 28 -4.70 -13.98 -13.90
C ILE A 28 -3.21 -13.62 -13.90
N LEU A 29 -2.36 -14.64 -13.69
CA LEU A 29 -0.91 -14.51 -13.64
C LEU A 29 -0.34 -13.70 -14.83
N ALA A 30 -0.78 -14.01 -16.06
CA ALA A 30 -0.32 -13.32 -17.27
C ALA A 30 -0.65 -11.82 -17.27
N GLU A 31 -1.84 -11.42 -16.82
CA GLU A 31 -2.21 -10.01 -16.74
C GLU A 31 -1.38 -9.26 -15.70
N ARG A 32 -1.05 -9.90 -14.57
CA ARG A 32 -0.21 -9.29 -13.53
C ARG A 32 1.21 -9.05 -14.04
N LYS A 33 1.77 -9.99 -14.79
CA LYS A 33 3.09 -9.86 -15.43
C LYS A 33 3.10 -8.72 -16.47
N SER A 34 2.12 -8.74 -17.39
CA SER A 34 2.01 -7.71 -18.44
C SER A 34 1.84 -6.30 -17.86
N VAL A 35 0.97 -6.14 -16.85
CA VAL A 35 0.82 -4.83 -16.17
C VAL A 35 2.13 -4.41 -15.52
N THR A 36 2.85 -5.34 -14.86
CA THR A 36 4.13 -5.03 -14.23
C THR A 36 5.16 -4.50 -15.23
N GLU A 37 5.27 -5.13 -16.40
CA GLU A 37 6.18 -4.70 -17.47
C GLU A 37 5.88 -3.28 -17.96
N GLU A 38 4.60 -2.94 -18.16
CA GLU A 38 4.20 -1.59 -18.55
C GLU A 38 4.49 -0.56 -17.43
N TRP A 39 4.34 -0.93 -16.16
CA TRP A 39 4.71 -0.06 -15.03
C TRP A 39 6.20 0.20 -14.95
N VAL A 40 7.01 -0.83 -15.09
CA VAL A 40 8.48 -0.69 -15.14
C VAL A 40 8.88 0.20 -16.31
N LYS A 41 8.27 0.02 -17.49
CA LYS A 41 8.55 0.84 -18.67
C LYS A 41 8.17 2.31 -18.45
N ALA A 42 6.99 2.57 -17.89
CA ALA A 42 6.52 3.92 -17.61
C ALA A 42 7.39 4.62 -16.55
N ALA A 43 7.81 3.90 -15.50
CA ALA A 43 8.62 4.46 -14.41
C ALA A 43 10.03 4.88 -14.84
N LYS A 44 10.57 4.34 -15.94
CA LYS A 44 11.89 4.73 -16.46
C LYS A 44 12.01 6.23 -16.76
N SER A 45 10.92 6.87 -17.20
CA SER A 45 10.92 8.31 -17.49
C SER A 45 10.72 9.18 -16.25
N THR A 46 10.11 8.64 -15.20
CA THR A 46 9.77 9.39 -13.98
C THR A 46 10.71 9.12 -12.80
N LYS A 47 11.56 8.09 -12.89
CA LYS A 47 12.43 7.58 -11.79
C LYS A 47 11.65 7.23 -10.53
N GLN A 48 10.36 6.91 -10.66
CA GLN A 48 9.53 6.48 -9.54
C GLN A 48 9.87 5.05 -9.13
N HIS A 49 9.81 4.79 -7.82
CA HIS A 49 9.99 3.46 -7.24
C HIS A 49 8.82 2.53 -7.60
N VAL A 50 9.12 1.42 -8.28
CA VAL A 50 8.15 0.39 -8.66
C VAL A 50 8.18 -0.73 -7.62
N MET A 51 7.11 -0.82 -6.84
CA MET A 51 6.87 -1.92 -5.90
C MET A 51 5.73 -2.80 -6.41
N VAL A 52 5.98 -4.10 -6.55
CA VAL A 52 4.98 -5.03 -7.07
C VAL A 52 4.45 -5.95 -5.98
N GLN A 53 3.12 -5.95 -5.80
CA GLN A 53 2.47 -6.93 -4.94
C GLN A 53 2.44 -8.29 -5.65
N VAL A 54 3.14 -9.28 -5.09
CA VAL A 54 3.22 -10.66 -5.63
C VAL A 54 2.29 -11.63 -4.91
N GLY A 55 1.87 -11.30 -3.68
CA GLY A 55 0.87 -12.08 -2.91
C GLY A 55 -0.56 -11.99 -3.46
N GLY A 56 -1.51 -12.66 -2.80
CA GLY A 56 -2.93 -12.66 -3.20
C GLY A 56 -3.35 -13.77 -4.16
N CYS A 57 -2.56 -14.84 -4.25
CA CYS A 57 -2.78 -15.99 -5.12
C CYS A 57 -2.11 -17.24 -4.51
N PRO A 58 -2.33 -18.45 -5.08
CA PRO A 58 -1.65 -19.65 -4.63
C PRO A 58 -0.13 -19.49 -4.63
N LEU A 59 0.56 -20.16 -3.69
CA LEU A 59 2.01 -20.01 -3.51
C LEU A 59 2.82 -20.19 -4.81
N PRO A 60 2.57 -21.19 -5.68
CA PRO A 60 3.30 -21.31 -6.95
C PRO A 60 3.25 -20.04 -7.81
N ASP A 61 2.08 -19.40 -7.90
CA ASP A 61 1.90 -18.15 -8.64
C ASP A 61 2.62 -16.99 -7.96
N VAL A 62 2.64 -16.94 -6.62
CA VAL A 62 3.40 -15.92 -5.87
C VAL A 62 4.89 -16.02 -6.18
N LEU A 63 5.45 -17.24 -6.21
CA LEU A 63 6.86 -17.46 -6.51
C LEU A 63 7.20 -17.10 -7.95
N GLU A 64 6.32 -17.45 -8.89
CA GLU A 64 6.49 -17.10 -10.30
C GLU A 64 6.40 -15.58 -10.53
N LEU A 65 5.54 -14.89 -9.79
CA LEU A 65 5.46 -13.42 -9.82
C LEU A 65 6.67 -12.76 -9.17
N ALA A 66 7.17 -13.29 -8.06
CA ALA A 66 8.39 -12.78 -7.42
C ALA A 66 9.59 -12.90 -8.37
N LYS A 67 9.76 -14.07 -9.00
CA LYS A 67 10.80 -14.30 -10.00
C LYS A 67 10.67 -13.36 -11.21
N HIS A 68 9.45 -13.21 -11.74
CA HIS A 68 9.19 -12.29 -12.85
C HIS A 68 9.50 -10.84 -12.47
N ALA A 69 9.08 -10.39 -11.29
CA ALA A 69 9.35 -9.05 -10.79
C ALA A 69 10.85 -8.75 -10.69
N GLU A 70 11.66 -9.70 -10.21
CA GLU A 70 13.12 -9.57 -10.21
C GLU A 70 13.68 -9.48 -11.64
N GLN A 71 13.21 -10.35 -12.56
CA GLN A 71 13.67 -10.38 -13.94
C GLN A 71 13.45 -9.07 -14.69
N VAL A 72 12.32 -8.41 -14.44
CA VAL A 72 11.98 -7.12 -15.07
C VAL A 72 12.59 -5.92 -14.33
N GLY A 73 13.26 -6.15 -13.19
CA GLY A 73 14.00 -5.13 -12.46
C GLY A 73 13.13 -4.18 -11.66
N VAL A 74 12.10 -4.68 -10.97
CA VAL A 74 11.35 -3.85 -10.01
C VAL A 74 12.24 -3.48 -8.82
N ASP A 75 11.96 -2.35 -8.18
CA ASP A 75 12.76 -1.88 -7.04
C ASP A 75 12.46 -2.65 -5.75
N SER A 76 11.27 -3.23 -5.64
CA SER A 76 10.88 -4.09 -4.50
C SER A 76 9.63 -4.91 -4.80
N ILE A 77 9.44 -5.98 -4.03
CA ILE A 77 8.21 -6.75 -3.99
C ILE A 77 7.50 -6.58 -2.65
N LEU A 78 6.18 -6.62 -2.72
CA LEU A 78 5.28 -6.62 -1.57
C LEU A 78 4.55 -7.96 -1.54
N CYS A 79 4.36 -8.55 -0.37
CA CYS A 79 3.68 -9.84 -0.25
C CYS A 79 2.68 -9.86 0.91
N LEU A 80 1.48 -10.38 0.65
CA LEU A 80 0.50 -10.77 1.68
C LEU A 80 0.10 -12.24 1.44
N PRO A 81 0.01 -13.06 2.51
CA PRO A 81 -0.48 -14.43 2.42
C PRO A 81 -2.01 -14.45 2.38
N GLU A 82 -2.59 -14.49 1.18
CA GLU A 82 -4.02 -14.76 0.98
C GLU A 82 -4.21 -16.28 0.81
N LEU A 83 -4.09 -17.00 1.92
CA LEU A 83 -4.08 -18.46 1.95
C LEU A 83 -5.32 -18.98 2.67
N TYR A 84 -5.76 -20.19 2.29
CA TYR A 84 -6.78 -20.92 3.04
C TYR A 84 -6.25 -21.29 4.43
N PHE A 85 -5.06 -21.91 4.48
CA PHE A 85 -4.32 -22.16 5.71
C PHE A 85 -3.43 -20.96 6.00
N LYS A 86 -3.89 -20.14 6.93
CA LYS A 86 -3.29 -18.86 7.28
C LYS A 86 -2.17 -19.06 8.30
N PRO A 87 -1.02 -18.38 8.16
CA PRO A 87 -0.06 -18.26 9.24
C PRO A 87 -0.75 -17.71 10.49
N SER A 88 -0.54 -18.40 11.60
CA SER A 88 -1.06 -18.10 12.93
C SER A 88 0.04 -17.68 13.90
N THR A 89 1.30 -17.97 13.57
CA THR A 89 2.48 -17.63 14.37
C THR A 89 3.51 -16.81 13.60
N PRO A 90 4.36 -16.01 14.29
CA PRO A 90 5.49 -15.33 13.66
C PRO A 90 6.37 -16.28 12.86
N HIS A 91 6.65 -17.48 13.39
CA HIS A 91 7.47 -18.49 12.75
C HIS A 91 6.90 -18.94 11.39
N GLU A 92 5.60 -19.24 11.33
CA GLU A 92 4.92 -19.64 10.09
C GLU A 92 4.97 -18.52 9.04
N LEU A 93 4.74 -17.27 9.45
CA LEU A 93 4.80 -16.13 8.56
C LEU A 93 6.23 -15.89 8.05
N ILE A 94 7.23 -16.03 8.92
CA ILE A 94 8.65 -15.92 8.54
C ILE A 94 9.02 -16.99 7.51
N ASN A 95 8.62 -18.24 7.72
CA ASN A 95 8.89 -19.33 6.79
C ASN A 95 8.25 -19.06 5.42
N TYR A 96 7.00 -18.60 5.40
CA TYR A 96 6.32 -18.23 4.16
C TYR A 96 7.06 -17.12 3.41
N LEU A 97 7.39 -16.02 4.09
CA LEU A 97 8.09 -14.89 3.47
C LEU A 97 9.52 -15.24 3.05
N LYS A 98 10.18 -16.16 3.76
CA LYS A 98 11.50 -16.68 3.37
C LYS A 98 11.44 -17.38 2.01
N ILE A 99 10.47 -18.27 1.81
CA ILE A 99 10.28 -18.98 0.53
C ILE A 99 10.01 -17.98 -0.61
N VAL A 100 9.18 -16.96 -0.37
CA VAL A 100 8.93 -15.88 -1.35
C VAL A 100 10.20 -15.09 -1.66
N GLY A 101 10.99 -14.76 -0.62
CA GLY A 101 12.26 -14.05 -0.77
C GLY A 101 13.31 -14.84 -1.54
N GLU A 102 13.34 -16.16 -1.41
CA GLU A 102 14.25 -17.05 -2.15
C GLU A 102 13.94 -17.08 -3.66
N ALA A 103 12.69 -16.82 -4.07
CA ALA A 103 12.32 -16.72 -5.48
C ALA A 103 12.76 -15.40 -6.14
N ALA A 104 13.10 -14.38 -5.35
CA ALA A 104 13.59 -13.08 -5.80
C ALA A 104 14.75 -12.60 -4.88
N PRO A 105 15.89 -13.31 -4.86
CA PRO A 105 16.93 -13.16 -3.84
C PRO A 105 17.66 -11.81 -3.87
N LYS A 106 17.55 -11.04 -4.96
CA LYS A 106 18.16 -9.71 -5.12
C LYS A 106 17.15 -8.58 -4.98
N THR A 107 15.87 -8.91 -4.82
CA THR A 107 14.79 -7.93 -4.79
C THR A 107 14.31 -7.70 -3.35
N PRO A 108 14.31 -6.44 -2.87
CA PRO A 108 13.78 -6.11 -1.54
C PRO A 108 12.33 -6.58 -1.35
N LEU A 109 12.07 -7.37 -0.31
CA LEU A 109 10.77 -7.90 0.07
C LEU A 109 10.19 -7.15 1.25
N LEU A 110 8.95 -6.71 1.11
CA LEU A 110 8.16 -6.14 2.19
C LEU A 110 6.92 -7.00 2.47
N TYR A 111 6.59 -7.14 3.76
CA TYR A 111 5.35 -7.79 4.17
C TYR A 111 4.20 -6.79 4.18
N TYR A 112 3.06 -7.13 3.58
CA TYR A 112 1.84 -6.35 3.66
C TYR A 112 0.93 -6.91 4.75
N HIS A 113 1.01 -6.27 5.92
CA HIS A 113 0.15 -6.56 7.06
C HIS A 113 -1.20 -5.88 6.91
N ILE A 114 -2.23 -6.68 6.62
CA ILE A 114 -3.61 -6.23 6.48
C ILE A 114 -4.59 -7.27 7.05
N PRO A 115 -4.69 -7.40 8.38
CA PRO A 115 -5.39 -8.50 9.03
C PRO A 115 -6.89 -8.50 8.74
N ALA A 116 -7.50 -7.33 8.55
CA ALA A 116 -8.91 -7.20 8.17
C ALA A 116 -9.27 -7.95 6.87
N TRP A 117 -8.30 -8.14 5.96
CA TRP A 117 -8.49 -8.83 4.69
C TRP A 117 -7.88 -10.23 4.68
N THR A 118 -6.68 -10.39 5.24
CA THR A 118 -5.96 -11.68 5.24
C THR A 118 -6.41 -12.63 6.33
N GLY A 119 -6.94 -12.12 7.44
CA GLY A 119 -7.12 -12.87 8.69
C GLY A 119 -5.81 -13.24 9.39
N VAL A 120 -4.65 -12.79 8.90
CA VAL A 120 -3.34 -13.03 9.53
C VAL A 120 -3.09 -11.94 10.56
N ASN A 121 -3.58 -12.17 11.77
CA ASN A 121 -3.49 -11.22 12.88
C ASN A 121 -2.46 -11.68 13.92
N ILE A 122 -1.18 -11.48 13.58
CA ILE A 122 -0.04 -11.85 14.43
C ILE A 122 0.54 -10.57 15.05
N ASN A 123 1.12 -10.69 16.25
CA ASN A 123 1.88 -9.59 16.86
C ASN A 123 3.09 -9.20 15.98
N MET A 124 3.02 -8.03 15.36
CA MET A 124 4.03 -7.56 14.40
C MET A 124 5.37 -7.19 15.05
N ALA A 125 5.38 -6.81 16.33
CA ALA A 125 6.63 -6.57 17.07
C ALA A 125 7.41 -7.88 17.27
N ASN A 126 6.72 -8.94 17.69
CA ASN A 126 7.33 -10.28 17.82
C ASN A 126 7.81 -10.79 16.46
N PHE A 127 7.01 -10.64 15.41
CA PHE A 127 7.41 -10.99 14.05
C PHE A 127 8.69 -10.25 13.61
N LEU A 128 8.78 -8.93 13.81
CA LEU A 128 9.98 -8.17 13.46
C LEU A 128 11.20 -8.67 14.22
N ASN A 129 11.09 -8.85 15.54
CA ASN A 129 12.17 -9.37 16.38
C ASN A 129 12.64 -10.76 15.92
N GLU A 130 11.71 -11.65 15.61
CA GLU A 130 12.03 -13.00 15.17
C GLU A 130 12.52 -13.08 13.72
N SER A 131 12.17 -12.12 12.86
CA SER A 131 12.54 -12.09 11.44
C SER A 131 14.01 -11.75 11.20
N VAL A 132 14.67 -11.13 12.18
CA VAL A 132 16.06 -10.66 12.09
C VAL A 132 16.99 -11.79 11.67
N GLY A 133 17.70 -11.59 10.55
CA GLY A 133 18.65 -12.58 10.02
C GLY A 133 18.02 -13.81 9.36
N LYS A 134 16.69 -13.99 9.40
CA LYS A 134 16.01 -15.17 8.84
C LYS A 134 15.55 -14.99 7.39
N ILE A 135 15.30 -13.75 6.98
CA ILE A 135 14.86 -13.40 5.63
C ILE A 135 15.85 -12.40 5.01
N PRO A 136 16.82 -12.86 4.20
CA PRO A 136 17.85 -12.00 3.61
C PRO A 136 17.30 -10.85 2.76
N THR A 137 16.13 -11.00 2.16
CA THR A 137 15.48 -9.98 1.34
C THR A 137 14.51 -9.08 2.10
N PHE A 138 14.22 -9.32 3.38
CA PHE A 138 13.21 -8.54 4.12
C PHE A 138 13.64 -7.10 4.40
N HIS A 139 12.83 -6.12 4.00
CA HIS A 139 13.15 -4.69 4.14
C HIS A 139 12.07 -3.90 4.89
N GLY A 140 10.96 -4.52 5.29
CA GLY A 140 9.95 -3.82 6.07
C GLY A 140 8.55 -4.38 6.01
N ILE A 141 7.63 -3.62 6.61
CA ILE A 141 6.20 -3.92 6.67
C ILE A 141 5.41 -2.74 6.10
N LYS A 142 4.54 -3.01 5.12
CA LYS A 142 3.39 -2.15 4.86
C LYS A 142 2.29 -2.49 5.85
N TYR A 143 2.08 -1.62 6.83
CA TYR A 143 1.12 -1.77 7.91
C TYR A 143 -0.21 -1.08 7.55
N THR A 144 -1.29 -1.87 7.40
CA THR A 144 -2.66 -1.40 7.19
C THR A 144 -3.57 -2.04 8.23
N SER A 145 -3.64 -1.40 9.39
CA SER A 145 -4.56 -1.73 10.48
C SER A 145 -4.87 -0.45 11.26
N ASN A 146 -6.05 -0.39 11.88
CA ASN A 146 -6.44 0.69 12.78
C ASN A 146 -5.89 0.47 14.21
N ASP A 147 -5.23 -0.66 14.45
CA ASP A 147 -4.52 -0.93 15.70
C ASP A 147 -3.26 -0.05 15.79
N LEU A 148 -3.47 1.15 16.34
CA LEU A 148 -2.41 2.13 16.53
C LEU A 148 -1.40 1.67 17.58
N ASP A 149 -1.83 0.91 18.59
CA ASP A 149 -0.96 0.37 19.63
C ASP A 149 -0.07 -0.74 19.06
N GLY A 150 -0.61 -1.68 18.29
CA GLY A 150 0.15 -2.71 17.59
C GLY A 150 1.08 -2.14 16.52
N GLY A 151 0.63 -1.14 15.77
CA GLY A 151 1.49 -0.41 14.82
C GLY A 151 2.61 0.36 15.52
N ALA A 152 2.31 1.04 16.62
CA ALA A 152 3.29 1.74 17.44
C ALA A 152 4.22 0.81 18.20
N ALA A 153 3.78 -0.40 18.58
CA ALA A 153 4.61 -1.41 19.20
C ALA A 153 5.57 -2.04 18.18
N ALA A 154 5.09 -2.34 16.96
CA ALA A 154 5.92 -2.80 15.86
C ALA A 154 6.95 -1.74 15.44
N LEU A 155 6.54 -0.46 15.42
CA LEU A 155 7.45 0.64 15.18
C LEU A 155 8.43 0.84 16.35
N ARG A 156 8.01 0.70 17.62
CA ARG A 156 8.89 0.73 18.83
C ARG A 156 9.89 -0.41 18.92
N ALA A 157 9.55 -1.59 18.41
CA ALA A 157 10.55 -2.64 18.19
C ALA A 157 11.67 -2.18 17.23
N ASN A 158 11.52 -0.98 16.65
CA ASN A 158 12.43 -0.25 15.76
C ASN A 158 12.41 1.30 16.02
N ASP A 159 12.06 1.74 17.24
CA ASP A 159 11.86 3.13 17.77
C ASP A 159 10.77 4.09 17.16
N GLY A 160 9.49 4.13 17.63
CA GLY A 160 8.50 5.26 17.44
C GLY A 160 6.98 4.96 17.57
N LYS A 161 6.03 5.92 17.85
CA LYS A 161 4.61 5.69 18.37
C LYS A 161 3.37 6.57 17.91
N TYR A 162 2.23 6.00 17.36
CA TYR A 162 0.74 6.42 17.10
C TYR A 162 0.06 7.08 15.81
N ALA A 163 -0.94 6.47 15.11
CA ALA A 163 -1.26 6.78 13.67
C ALA A 163 -2.61 7.42 13.19
N LEU A 164 -2.52 7.97 11.96
CA LEU A 164 -3.42 8.61 10.95
C LEU A 164 -2.41 9.34 10.02
N LEU A 165 -2.47 9.45 8.68
CA LEU A 165 -1.29 9.84 7.83
C LEU A 165 -0.35 10.93 8.43
N ALA A 166 -0.92 12.03 8.97
CA ALA A 166 -0.20 13.02 9.78
C ALA A 166 0.43 12.40 11.05
N ALA A 167 -0.39 11.82 11.92
CA ALA A 167 0.06 11.07 13.08
C ALA A 167 1.07 9.97 12.68
N ALA A 168 0.89 9.17 11.63
CA ALA A 168 1.85 8.20 11.10
C ALA A 168 3.24 8.79 10.87
N PHE A 169 3.32 9.92 10.17
CA PHE A 169 4.57 10.64 9.98
C PHE A 169 5.13 11.15 11.31
N THR A 170 4.28 11.69 12.21
CA THR A 170 4.67 12.12 13.57
C THR A 170 5.33 11.00 14.38
N LEU A 171 5.08 9.72 14.07
CA LEU A 171 5.67 8.59 14.82
C LEU A 171 7.00 8.14 14.30
N GLY A 172 7.40 8.64 13.12
CA GLY A 172 8.55 8.16 12.40
C GLY A 172 8.24 7.03 11.41
N PHE A 173 7.00 6.91 10.89
CA PHE A 173 6.84 6.17 9.63
C PHE A 173 7.45 6.99 8.50
N ASP A 174 8.41 6.43 7.78
CA ASP A 174 9.16 7.16 6.75
C ASP A 174 8.37 7.37 5.44
N SER A 175 7.24 6.68 5.28
CA SER A 175 6.46 6.71 4.03
C SER A 175 5.04 6.17 4.20
N ALA A 176 4.17 6.57 3.28
CA ALA A 176 2.80 6.10 3.20
C ALA A 176 2.51 5.47 1.83
N ILE A 177 1.73 4.39 1.85
CA ILE A 177 1.12 3.80 0.66
C ILE A 177 -0.37 3.84 0.90
N ALA A 178 -1.08 4.67 0.14
CA ALA A 178 -2.53 4.83 0.25
C ALA A 178 -3.14 5.05 -1.14
N THR A 179 -4.33 4.48 -1.37
CA THR A 179 -5.07 4.62 -2.63
C THR A 179 -5.35 6.08 -2.96
N THR A 180 -5.65 6.87 -1.93
CA THR A 180 -5.95 8.30 -2.05
C THR A 180 -4.81 9.11 -2.66
N LEU A 181 -3.56 8.61 -2.60
CA LEU A 181 -2.41 9.25 -3.26
C LEU A 181 -2.51 9.27 -4.79
N ASN A 182 -3.22 8.32 -5.40
CA ASN A 182 -3.41 8.30 -6.86
C ASN A 182 -4.39 9.38 -7.34
N ILE A 183 -5.18 9.93 -6.43
CA ILE A 183 -6.30 10.83 -6.74
C ILE A 183 -6.04 12.23 -6.19
N LEU A 184 -5.54 12.30 -4.96
CA LEU A 184 -5.33 13.53 -4.20
C LEU A 184 -3.91 13.58 -3.59
N PRO A 185 -2.84 13.46 -4.40
CA PRO A 185 -1.46 13.45 -3.90
C PRO A 185 -1.09 14.73 -3.14
N GLN A 186 -1.66 15.88 -3.53
CA GLN A 186 -1.37 17.19 -2.96
C GLN A 186 -1.59 17.27 -1.46
N TYR A 187 -2.68 16.67 -0.94
CA TYR A 187 -2.93 16.71 0.50
C TYR A 187 -1.88 15.94 1.28
N SER A 188 -1.38 14.83 0.73
CA SER A 188 -0.39 14.02 1.43
C SER A 188 0.99 14.67 1.46
N VAL A 189 1.36 15.36 0.38
CA VAL A 189 2.58 16.20 0.33
C VAL A 189 2.47 17.35 1.34
N GLN A 190 1.34 18.05 1.36
CA GLN A 190 1.12 19.15 2.31
C GLN A 190 1.14 18.68 3.77
N ILE A 191 0.52 17.53 4.09
CA ILE A 191 0.60 16.92 5.42
C ILE A 191 2.04 16.61 5.79
N LEU A 192 2.81 16.00 4.88
CA LEU A 192 4.21 15.65 5.15
C LEU A 192 5.05 16.91 5.41
N ASN A 193 4.90 17.95 4.59
CA ASN A 193 5.61 19.21 4.77
C ASN A 193 5.26 19.87 6.10
N ALA A 194 3.98 19.96 6.45
CA ALA A 194 3.53 20.53 7.72
C ALA A 194 4.07 19.75 8.93
N ILE A 195 4.16 18.42 8.86
CA ILE A 195 4.79 17.61 9.91
C ILE A 195 6.30 17.87 9.99
N ASN A 196 7.00 17.95 8.86
CA ASN A 196 8.45 18.25 8.82
C ASN A 196 8.76 19.63 9.41
N ASP A 197 7.88 20.61 9.18
CA ASP A 197 7.97 21.96 9.74
C ASP A 197 7.46 22.05 11.19
N SER A 198 7.14 20.92 11.81
CA SER A 198 6.56 20.83 13.17
C SER A 198 5.23 21.58 13.34
N ASN A 199 4.52 21.88 12.26
CA ASN A 199 3.20 22.52 12.25
C ASN A 199 2.07 21.49 12.29
N VAL A 200 1.86 20.88 13.47
CA VAL A 200 0.86 19.83 13.69
C VAL A 200 -0.58 20.33 13.44
N GLU A 201 -0.85 21.60 13.73
CA GLU A 201 -2.17 22.21 13.52
C GLU A 201 -2.55 22.25 12.05
N GLU A 202 -1.62 22.69 11.21
CA GLU A 202 -1.81 22.70 9.75
C GLU A 202 -1.94 21.28 9.20
N ALA A 203 -1.06 20.36 9.61
CA ALA A 203 -1.13 18.96 9.19
C ALA A 203 -2.51 18.33 9.52
N ARG A 204 -3.04 18.64 10.71
CA ARG A 204 -4.38 18.20 11.14
C ARG A 204 -5.49 18.83 10.31
N ALA A 205 -5.41 20.13 10.01
CA ALA A 205 -6.39 20.80 9.17
C ALA A 205 -6.44 20.21 7.75
N ILE A 206 -5.27 19.92 7.15
CA ILE A 206 -5.18 19.29 5.82
C ILE A 206 -5.68 17.83 5.88
N GLN A 207 -5.32 17.08 6.92
CA GLN A 207 -5.82 15.72 7.13
C GLN A 207 -7.35 15.69 7.21
N ASN A 208 -7.99 16.66 7.86
CA ASN A 208 -9.46 16.74 7.92
C ASN A 208 -10.06 16.94 6.52
N LYS A 209 -9.47 17.78 5.68
CA LYS A 209 -9.90 17.94 4.27
C LYS A 209 -9.76 16.64 3.49
N LEU A 210 -8.63 15.96 3.61
CA LEU A 210 -8.40 14.66 2.97
C LEU A 210 -9.41 13.60 3.45
N THR A 211 -9.74 13.59 4.74
CA THR A 211 -10.72 12.67 5.32
C THR A 211 -12.14 12.98 4.82
N ALA A 212 -12.53 14.24 4.70
CA ALA A 212 -13.82 14.65 4.14
C ALA A 212 -13.95 14.21 2.68
N ALA A 213 -12.95 14.51 1.84
CA ALA A 213 -12.90 14.07 0.45
C ALA A 213 -12.95 12.53 0.33
N SER A 214 -12.18 11.81 1.16
CA SER A 214 -12.18 10.35 1.16
C SER A 214 -13.55 9.79 1.55
N SER A 215 -14.22 10.41 2.53
CA SER A 215 -15.55 10.01 2.99
C SER A 215 -16.58 10.15 1.87
N VAL A 216 -16.53 11.25 1.10
CA VAL A 216 -17.37 11.45 -0.10
C VAL A 216 -17.13 10.34 -1.12
N ILE A 217 -15.87 10.04 -1.43
CA ILE A 217 -15.52 9.01 -2.41
C ILE A 217 -16.06 7.65 -1.95
N THR A 218 -15.89 7.29 -0.68
CA THR A 218 -16.24 5.95 -0.19
C THR A 218 -17.70 5.78 0.22
N LYS A 219 -18.52 6.83 0.17
CA LYS A 219 -19.87 6.87 0.74
C LYS A 219 -20.81 5.80 0.19
N ASN A 220 -20.84 5.65 -1.14
CA ASN A 220 -21.91 4.94 -1.85
C ASN A 220 -21.39 3.81 -2.76
N GLY A 221 -20.54 2.93 -2.23
CA GLY A 221 -20.14 1.73 -2.96
C GLY A 221 -18.93 1.02 -2.39
N ALA A 222 -18.58 -0.11 -3.01
CA ALA A 222 -17.35 -0.81 -2.69
C ALA A 222 -16.12 0.05 -3.03
N TRP A 223 -15.06 -0.12 -2.24
CA TRP A 223 -13.84 0.69 -2.30
C TRP A 223 -13.23 0.84 -3.70
N VAL A 224 -13.10 -0.25 -4.47
CA VAL A 224 -12.44 -0.20 -5.78
C VAL A 224 -13.29 0.53 -6.84
N PRO A 225 -14.58 0.21 -7.03
CA PRO A 225 -15.47 0.96 -7.90
C PRO A 225 -15.50 2.46 -7.63
N THR A 226 -15.66 2.87 -6.36
CA THR A 226 -15.73 4.29 -6.00
C THR A 226 -14.42 5.02 -6.30
N MET A 227 -13.28 4.41 -5.99
CA MET A 227 -11.96 4.98 -6.28
C MET A 227 -11.71 5.14 -7.78
N LYS A 228 -12.18 4.19 -8.61
CA LYS A 228 -12.09 4.30 -10.08
C LYS A 228 -12.92 5.46 -10.61
N VAL A 229 -14.14 5.64 -10.11
CA VAL A 229 -14.99 6.79 -10.47
C VAL A 229 -14.32 8.10 -10.06
N ALA A 230 -13.83 8.20 -8.81
CA ALA A 230 -13.12 9.37 -8.33
C ALA A 230 -11.87 9.69 -9.17
N MET A 231 -11.08 8.68 -9.57
CA MET A 231 -9.92 8.88 -10.43
C MET A 231 -10.29 9.41 -11.82
N ASN A 232 -11.38 8.91 -12.43
CA ASN A 232 -11.89 9.42 -13.70
C ASN A 232 -12.45 10.86 -13.60
N LEU A 233 -12.99 11.25 -12.42
CA LEU A 233 -13.56 12.58 -12.19
C LEU A 233 -12.48 13.64 -11.90
N ILE A 234 -11.45 13.26 -11.15
CA ILE A 234 -10.44 14.19 -10.60
C ILE A 234 -9.20 14.27 -11.51
N THR A 235 -8.91 13.23 -12.30
CA THR A 235 -7.73 13.16 -13.16
C THR A 235 -8.13 12.99 -14.62
N PRO A 236 -7.25 13.33 -15.59
CA PRO A 236 -7.50 13.05 -17.00
C PRO A 236 -7.36 11.56 -17.38
N ILE A 237 -7.08 10.67 -16.42
CA ILE A 237 -6.78 9.26 -16.66
C ILE A 237 -8.07 8.44 -16.61
N ASN A 238 -8.40 7.76 -17.71
CA ASN A 238 -9.48 6.79 -17.75
C ASN A 238 -9.01 5.42 -17.25
N VAL A 239 -9.48 5.01 -16.07
CA VAL A 239 -9.14 3.72 -15.44
C VAL A 239 -10.18 2.61 -15.67
N GLY A 240 -11.19 2.90 -16.50
CA GLY A 240 -12.27 1.99 -16.85
C GLY A 240 -13.09 1.52 -15.66
N LEU A 241 -13.81 0.41 -15.84
CA LEU A 241 -14.69 -0.17 -14.83
C LEU A 241 -13.96 -1.17 -13.93
N ALA A 242 -14.54 -1.44 -12.75
CA ALA A 242 -14.16 -2.58 -11.94
C ALA A 242 -14.67 -3.89 -12.58
N ARG A 243 -13.80 -4.91 -12.59
CA ARG A 243 -14.15 -6.27 -12.98
C ARG A 243 -15.01 -6.94 -11.88
N PRO A 244 -15.98 -7.80 -12.25
CA PRO A 244 -16.76 -8.59 -11.30
C PRO A 244 -15.88 -9.40 -10.32
N PRO A 245 -16.37 -9.71 -9.11
CA PRO A 245 -17.73 -9.53 -8.59
C PRO A 245 -18.02 -8.11 -8.05
N LEU A 246 -17.08 -7.17 -8.20
CA LEU A 246 -17.29 -5.79 -7.76
C LEU A 246 -18.39 -5.13 -8.60
N GLN A 247 -19.35 -4.50 -7.92
CA GLN A 247 -20.43 -3.75 -8.58
C GLN A 247 -19.97 -2.33 -8.89
N ASN A 248 -20.06 -1.95 -10.16
CA ASN A 248 -19.77 -0.58 -10.60
C ASN A 248 -20.87 0.38 -10.13
N LEU A 249 -20.50 1.63 -9.87
CA LEU A 249 -21.46 2.68 -9.53
C LEU A 249 -22.37 2.95 -10.72
N THR A 250 -23.63 3.30 -10.44
CA THR A 250 -24.54 3.81 -11.46
C THR A 250 -24.17 5.24 -11.84
N THR A 251 -24.74 5.72 -12.94
CA THR A 251 -24.57 7.11 -13.38
C THR A 251 -25.06 8.09 -12.32
N GLU A 252 -26.18 7.78 -11.65
CA GLU A 252 -26.76 8.61 -10.59
C GLU A 252 -25.81 8.77 -9.41
N LEU A 253 -25.24 7.66 -8.91
CA LEU A 253 -24.27 7.68 -7.81
C LEU A 253 -22.97 8.37 -8.20
N SER A 254 -22.54 8.22 -9.46
CA SER A 254 -21.36 8.91 -9.98
C SER A 254 -21.58 10.43 -10.02
N ASN A 255 -22.77 10.89 -10.41
CA ASN A 255 -23.14 12.31 -10.40
C ASN A 255 -23.27 12.86 -8.98
N GLU A 256 -23.83 12.08 -8.03
CA GLU A 256 -23.87 12.47 -6.61
C GLU A 256 -22.44 12.65 -6.05
N MET A 257 -21.53 11.72 -6.36
CA MET A 257 -20.12 11.85 -5.97
C MET A 257 -19.50 13.12 -6.55
N GLN A 258 -19.70 13.40 -7.84
CA GLN A 258 -19.16 14.60 -8.47
C GLN A 258 -19.67 15.89 -7.81
N ASN A 259 -20.96 15.98 -7.53
CA ASN A 259 -21.56 17.14 -6.87
C ASN A 259 -21.04 17.31 -5.43
N SER A 260 -20.90 16.21 -4.70
CA SER A 260 -20.36 16.22 -3.34
C SER A 260 -18.88 16.65 -3.32
N LEU A 261 -18.08 16.20 -4.29
CA LEU A 261 -16.68 16.61 -4.41
C LEU A 261 -16.52 18.09 -4.74
N LYS A 262 -17.42 18.67 -5.56
CA LYS A 262 -17.46 20.13 -5.79
C LYS A 262 -17.80 20.91 -4.52
N ALA A 263 -18.76 20.41 -3.72
CA ALA A 263 -19.13 21.05 -2.46
C ALA A 263 -17.97 21.06 -1.44
N GLU A 264 -17.11 20.04 -1.46
CA GLU A 264 -15.89 19.95 -0.67
C GLU A 264 -14.68 20.68 -1.28
N ALA A 265 -14.87 21.41 -2.40
CA ALA A 265 -13.82 22.11 -3.15
C ALA A 265 -12.64 21.20 -3.56
N VAL A 266 -12.94 19.94 -3.91
CA VAL A 266 -11.97 18.95 -4.42
C VAL A 266 -11.87 19.01 -5.95
N LEU A 267 -12.99 19.34 -6.62
CA LEU A 267 -13.11 19.59 -8.06
C LEU A 267 -13.34 21.07 -8.30
#